data_AF-A0A1B1C390-F1
#
_entry.id   AF-A0A1B1C390-F1
#
_cell.length_a   1.000
_cell.length_b   1.000
_cell.length_c   1.000
_cell.angle_alpha   90.00
_cell.angle_beta   90.00
_cell.angle_gamma   90.00
#
_symmetry.space_group_name_H-M   'P 1'
#
loop_
_entity.id
_entity.type
_entity.pdbx_description
1 polymer ?
#
loop_
_entity_poly.entity_id
_entity_poly.type
_entity_poly.pdbx_seq_one_letter_code
_entity_poly.pdbx_strand_id
1 'polypeptide(L)'
;MAYDGESDGGTGISGDPYVIRTRNQAIDFVTQYFAQRKCDSQHFKIVDSHDFGGLVIPVTAGRNELKNSTIRGEGNHLAGFRLKPSGSNANEIFYRFTLVNWYDITLDLVNDNHFETGTQGNFIGGYGHGLLCENSRLNYYETVKTMSARSGNGIRINKCLLDNGSIAMYQDNGTINGANNFYNPSYRYSSSSGKDIESFDDPYDPENYTILPDDKWTKNGYSLPFTKPADSEIYVAAGVTTVDGLPKGRTVGINNAQWELLLKVESDPINGKFDVAFFGTGSRVYLIAYDSIGSPPFTSHTYAIGDRITPDENNGFAYECKVAGVSSDTVPPPPWDTKADLTWGTAVFEPKKLDIPVVAGHYAVQKLKPIVPPVPPVPPAPPVPPKQGVS
;
A
#
# COMPACT_ATOMS: atom_id res chain seq x y z
N MET A 1 0.87 -4.42 -30.68
CA MET A 1 0.48 -5.75 -30.15
C MET A 1 -0.71 -5.52 -29.24
N ALA A 2 -1.73 -6.38 -29.30
CA ALA A 2 -2.84 -6.33 -28.35
C ALA A 2 -2.34 -6.73 -26.95
N TYR A 3 -2.98 -6.24 -25.89
CA TYR A 3 -2.78 -6.73 -24.53
C TYR A 3 -3.11 -8.23 -24.55
N ASP A 4 -2.17 -9.05 -24.10
CA ASP A 4 -2.29 -10.51 -24.08
C ASP A 4 -2.55 -11.06 -22.67
N GLY A 5 -2.78 -10.18 -21.69
CA GLY A 5 -3.14 -10.56 -20.33
C GLY A 5 -4.59 -11.05 -20.24
N GLU A 6 -4.90 -11.75 -19.15
CA GLU A 6 -6.21 -12.35 -18.87
C GLU A 6 -7.28 -11.28 -18.59
N SER A 7 -7.66 -10.42 -19.54
CA SER A 7 -8.76 -9.48 -19.31
C SER A 7 -10.12 -10.19 -19.29
N ASP A 8 -11.00 -9.85 -18.34
CA ASP A 8 -12.39 -10.35 -18.26
C ASP A 8 -13.33 -9.71 -19.31
N GLY A 9 -12.80 -9.42 -20.49
CA GLY A 9 -13.48 -8.74 -21.60
C GLY A 9 -12.80 -7.44 -22.01
N GLY A 10 -13.25 -6.93 -23.15
CA GLY A 10 -12.65 -5.77 -23.82
C GLY A 10 -11.66 -6.16 -24.91
N THR A 11 -11.68 -5.40 -26.00
CA THR A 11 -10.71 -5.49 -27.10
C THR A 11 -9.62 -4.43 -27.02
N GLY A 12 -9.69 -3.57 -25.99
CA GLY A 12 -8.74 -2.50 -25.77
C GLY A 12 -8.98 -1.27 -26.63
N ILE A 13 -10.08 -1.20 -27.38
CA ILE A 13 -10.47 0.00 -28.13
C ILE A 13 -11.30 0.94 -27.25
N SER A 14 -11.44 2.21 -27.62
CA SER A 14 -12.12 3.20 -26.76
C SER A 14 -13.57 2.86 -26.41
N GLY A 15 -14.29 2.16 -27.29
CA GLY A 15 -15.68 1.72 -27.04
C GLY A 15 -15.80 0.39 -26.29
N ASP A 16 -14.68 -0.31 -26.12
CA ASP A 16 -14.62 -1.64 -25.53
C ASP A 16 -13.25 -1.84 -24.84
N PRO A 17 -13.00 -1.10 -23.74
CA PRO A 17 -11.72 -1.11 -23.05
C PRO A 17 -11.47 -2.44 -22.35
N TYR A 18 -10.20 -2.81 -22.19
CA TYR A 18 -9.83 -3.93 -21.32
C TYR A 18 -10.28 -3.66 -19.88
N VAL A 19 -11.00 -4.60 -19.29
CA VAL A 19 -11.50 -4.47 -17.92
C VAL A 19 -10.56 -5.17 -16.95
N ILE A 20 -10.09 -4.42 -15.95
CA ILE A 20 -9.21 -4.89 -14.88
C ILE A 20 -10.06 -5.01 -13.60
N ARG A 21 -10.33 -6.25 -13.20
CA ARG A 21 -11.16 -6.65 -12.05
C ARG A 21 -10.38 -7.40 -10.99
N THR A 22 -9.35 -8.13 -11.41
CA THR A 22 -8.58 -9.00 -10.52
C THR A 22 -7.20 -8.43 -10.29
N ARG A 23 -6.62 -8.78 -9.15
CA ARG A 23 -5.23 -8.41 -8.83
C ARG A 23 -4.25 -8.91 -9.89
N ASN A 24 -4.44 -10.12 -10.45
CA ASN A 24 -3.57 -10.66 -11.49
C ASN A 24 -3.68 -9.85 -12.79
N GLN A 25 -4.89 -9.47 -13.19
CA GLN A 25 -5.09 -8.54 -14.31
C GLN A 25 -4.43 -7.20 -14.07
N ALA A 26 -4.49 -6.69 -12.84
CA ALA A 26 -3.81 -5.46 -12.47
C ALA A 26 -2.29 -5.62 -12.53
N ILE A 27 -1.74 -6.75 -12.08
CA ILE A 27 -0.31 -7.08 -12.18
C ILE A 27 0.12 -7.18 -13.63
N ASP A 28 -0.65 -7.87 -14.46
CA ASP A 28 -0.39 -8.00 -15.89
C ASP A 28 -0.49 -6.65 -16.58
N PHE A 29 -1.53 -5.86 -16.29
CA PHE A 29 -1.70 -4.50 -16.79
C PHE A 29 -0.46 -3.68 -16.45
N VAL A 30 -0.14 -3.55 -15.17
CA VAL A 30 0.97 -2.75 -14.68
C VAL A 30 2.31 -3.29 -15.23
N THR A 31 2.56 -4.60 -15.24
CA THR A 31 3.82 -5.16 -15.73
C THR A 31 3.96 -5.04 -17.25
N GLN A 32 2.92 -5.30 -18.03
CA GLN A 32 2.95 -5.17 -19.48
C GLN A 32 3.07 -3.70 -19.91
N TYR A 33 2.37 -2.82 -19.19
CA TYR A 33 2.39 -1.38 -19.38
C TYR A 33 3.74 -0.77 -19.03
N PHE A 34 4.29 -1.09 -17.85
CA PHE A 34 5.55 -0.51 -17.36
C PHE A 34 6.81 -1.21 -17.87
N ALA A 35 6.74 -2.46 -18.35
CA ALA A 35 7.95 -3.18 -18.78
C ALA A 35 8.03 -3.46 -20.29
N GLN A 36 6.92 -3.52 -21.04
CA GLN A 36 6.92 -4.19 -22.35
C GLN A 36 6.42 -3.39 -23.57
N ARG A 37 6.00 -2.11 -23.43
CA ARG A 37 5.43 -1.30 -24.55
C ARG A 37 4.21 -1.92 -25.24
N LYS A 38 3.47 -2.79 -24.55
CA LYS A 38 2.34 -3.48 -25.19
C LYS A 38 1.06 -2.64 -25.25
N CYS A 39 1.06 -1.42 -24.72
CA CYS A 39 -0.17 -0.68 -24.43
C CYS A 39 -0.45 0.53 -25.34
N ASP A 40 0.24 0.66 -26.47
CA ASP A 40 -0.05 1.71 -27.44
C ASP A 40 -1.44 1.56 -28.06
N SER A 41 -2.18 2.66 -28.11
CA SER A 41 -3.55 2.79 -28.59
C SER A 41 -4.55 1.89 -27.87
N GLN A 42 -4.27 1.57 -26.60
CA GLN A 42 -5.12 0.72 -25.77
C GLN A 42 -5.85 1.50 -24.70
N HIS A 43 -7.06 1.05 -24.42
CA HIS A 43 -7.97 1.63 -23.45
C HIS A 43 -8.24 0.63 -22.33
N PHE A 44 -8.13 1.08 -21.10
CA PHE A 44 -8.26 0.27 -19.89
C PHE A 44 -9.30 0.87 -18.96
N LYS A 45 -10.05 0.00 -18.30
CA LYS A 45 -11.03 0.33 -17.26
C LYS A 45 -10.72 -0.51 -16.02
N ILE A 46 -10.29 0.14 -14.95
CA ILE A 46 -10.08 -0.47 -13.65
C ILE A 46 -11.37 -0.31 -12.87
N VAL A 47 -11.97 -1.42 -12.49
CA VAL A 47 -13.28 -1.41 -11.81
C VAL A 47 -13.19 -1.83 -10.35
N ASP A 48 -12.02 -2.30 -9.92
CA ASP A 48 -11.72 -2.68 -8.54
C ASP A 48 -10.38 -2.11 -8.09
N SER A 49 -10.25 -1.91 -6.79
CA SER A 49 -9.00 -1.45 -6.18
C SER A 49 -8.06 -2.62 -5.89
N HIS A 50 -6.77 -2.42 -6.14
CA HIS A 50 -5.75 -3.46 -6.03
C HIS A 50 -4.51 -2.97 -5.29
N ASP A 51 -4.16 -3.68 -4.22
CA ASP A 51 -2.86 -3.56 -3.56
C ASP A 51 -1.91 -4.65 -4.06
N PHE A 52 -0.74 -4.22 -4.52
CA PHE A 52 0.31 -5.03 -5.08
C PHE A 52 1.25 -5.60 -3.99
N GLY A 53 1.13 -5.19 -2.73
CA GLY A 53 1.83 -5.81 -1.60
C GLY A 53 3.35 -5.69 -1.67
N GLY A 54 3.85 -4.57 -2.19
CA GLY A 54 5.27 -4.30 -2.41
C GLY A 54 5.82 -4.85 -3.73
N LEU A 55 4.98 -5.27 -4.69
CA LEU A 55 5.45 -5.83 -5.97
C LEU A 55 6.50 -4.93 -6.63
N VAL A 56 7.68 -5.47 -6.88
CA VAL A 56 8.76 -4.75 -7.55
C VAL A 56 8.67 -4.96 -9.06
N ILE A 57 8.51 -3.86 -9.79
CA ILE A 57 8.29 -3.86 -11.23
C ILE A 57 9.55 -3.33 -11.90
N PRO A 58 10.25 -4.16 -12.69
CA PRO A 58 11.45 -3.73 -13.37
C PRO A 58 11.08 -2.75 -14.49
N VAL A 59 11.67 -1.56 -14.46
CA VAL A 59 11.43 -0.49 -15.42
C VAL A 59 12.68 -0.28 -16.26
N THR A 60 12.57 -0.38 -17.58
CA THR A 60 13.73 -0.24 -18.47
C THR A 60 13.81 1.15 -19.09
N ALA A 61 14.96 1.81 -18.93
CA ALA A 61 15.24 3.14 -19.49
C ALA A 61 14.88 3.22 -20.97
N GLY A 62 14.24 4.31 -21.35
CA GLY A 62 13.91 4.56 -22.75
C GLY A 62 12.78 3.71 -23.30
N ARG A 63 12.22 2.76 -22.52
CA ARG A 63 11.25 1.79 -23.01
C ARG A 63 9.82 2.01 -22.56
N ASN A 64 9.52 2.91 -21.63
CA ASN A 64 8.13 3.12 -21.19
C ASN A 64 7.53 4.26 -22.00
N GLU A 65 7.03 3.91 -23.18
CA GLU A 65 6.34 4.83 -24.07
C GLU A 65 4.87 4.43 -24.17
N LEU A 66 4.00 5.44 -24.10
CA LEU A 66 2.56 5.26 -24.22
C LEU A 66 1.99 6.25 -25.21
N LYS A 67 1.23 5.73 -26.16
CA LYS A 67 0.64 6.54 -27.23
C LYS A 67 -0.84 6.29 -27.35
N ASN A 68 -1.64 7.35 -27.42
CA ASN A 68 -3.07 7.29 -27.71
C ASN A 68 -3.86 6.36 -26.77
N SER A 69 -3.40 6.20 -25.53
CA SER A 69 -3.98 5.26 -24.57
C SER A 69 -4.88 5.97 -23.57
N THR A 70 -5.90 5.29 -23.07
CA THR A 70 -6.75 5.82 -22.00
C THR A 70 -6.81 4.85 -20.83
N ILE A 71 -6.69 5.36 -19.61
CA ILE A 71 -6.90 4.61 -18.38
C ILE A 71 -8.03 5.28 -17.60
N ARG A 72 -9.04 4.51 -17.25
CA ARG A 72 -10.16 4.93 -16.40
C ARG A 72 -10.13 4.14 -15.11
N GLY A 73 -9.98 4.82 -13.98
CA GLY A 73 -9.95 4.20 -12.66
C GLY A 73 -11.32 4.01 -12.04
N GLU A 74 -12.35 4.74 -12.49
CA GLU A 74 -13.70 4.66 -11.91
C GLU A 74 -13.73 4.90 -10.38
N GLY A 75 -12.78 5.67 -9.85
CA GLY A 75 -12.58 5.92 -8.43
C GLY A 75 -11.67 4.91 -7.71
N ASN A 76 -11.14 3.90 -8.42
CA ASN A 76 -10.34 2.83 -7.84
C ASN A 76 -8.85 3.14 -7.71
N HIS A 77 -8.19 2.30 -6.91
CA HIS A 77 -6.81 2.48 -6.48
C HIS A 77 -5.91 1.37 -7.00
N LEU A 78 -4.71 1.72 -7.46
CA LEU A 78 -3.61 0.80 -7.71
C LEU A 78 -2.48 1.15 -6.75
N ALA A 79 -2.23 0.31 -5.74
CA ALA A 79 -1.41 0.68 -4.57
C ALA A 79 -0.32 -0.31 -4.22
N GLY A 80 0.75 0.17 -3.58
CA GLY A 80 1.74 -0.74 -2.99
C GLY A 80 2.60 -1.47 -4.03
N PHE A 81 2.83 -0.89 -5.21
CA PHE A 81 3.88 -1.39 -6.11
C PHE A 81 5.10 -0.48 -6.06
N ARG A 82 6.25 -1.09 -6.31
CA ARG A 82 7.59 -0.48 -6.33
C ARG A 82 8.13 -0.53 -7.74
N LEU A 83 8.85 0.50 -8.14
CA LEU A 83 9.50 0.52 -9.45
C LEU A 83 11.01 0.42 -9.29
N LYS A 84 11.60 -0.57 -9.94
CA LYS A 84 13.03 -0.81 -9.94
C LYS A 84 13.62 -0.47 -11.30
N PRO A 85 14.35 0.64 -11.44
CA PRO A 85 15.04 0.97 -12.69
C PRO A 85 16.09 -0.10 -13.03
N SER A 86 16.14 -0.52 -14.30
CA SER A 86 17.10 -1.53 -14.79
C SER A 86 18.39 -0.94 -15.37
N GLY A 87 18.78 0.28 -14.94
CA GLY A 87 20.04 0.92 -15.36
C GLY A 87 20.21 2.35 -14.81
N SER A 88 21.40 2.94 -15.03
CA SER A 88 21.84 4.20 -14.39
C SER A 88 21.06 5.46 -14.78
N ASN A 89 20.24 5.42 -15.83
CA ASN A 89 19.58 6.59 -16.42
C ASN A 89 18.05 6.45 -16.50
N ALA A 90 17.47 5.43 -15.86
CA ALA A 90 16.08 5.01 -16.05
C ALA A 90 15.15 5.50 -14.94
N ASN A 91 15.26 6.75 -14.49
CA ASN A 91 14.55 7.17 -13.28
C ASN A 91 13.09 7.56 -13.52
N GLU A 92 12.55 7.22 -14.70
CA GLU A 92 11.24 7.67 -15.17
C GLU A 92 10.32 6.48 -15.30
N ILE A 93 9.21 6.53 -14.54
CA ILE A 93 8.10 5.59 -14.72
C ILE A 93 7.61 5.67 -16.16
N PHE A 94 7.60 6.89 -16.68
CA PHE A 94 7.16 7.20 -18.02
C PHE A 94 8.20 8.03 -18.73
N TYR A 95 8.88 7.38 -19.66
CA TYR A 95 9.91 8.00 -20.48
C TYR A 95 9.28 8.87 -21.59
N ARG A 96 8.13 8.46 -22.14
CA ARG A 96 7.40 9.21 -23.17
C ARG A 96 5.88 8.97 -23.11
N PHE A 97 5.12 10.05 -23.25
CA PHE A 97 3.67 9.99 -23.46
C PHE A 97 3.29 10.74 -24.72
N THR A 98 2.38 10.21 -25.52
CA THR A 98 1.75 10.94 -26.63
C THR A 98 0.26 10.73 -26.53
N LEU A 99 -0.51 11.76 -26.18
CA LEU A 99 -1.98 11.72 -26.11
C LEU A 99 -2.49 10.62 -25.17
N VAL A 100 -2.00 10.62 -23.93
CA VAL A 100 -2.43 9.67 -22.91
C VAL A 100 -3.40 10.35 -21.96
N ASN A 101 -4.52 9.69 -21.66
CA ASN A 101 -5.56 10.22 -20.80
C ASN A 101 -5.79 9.31 -19.59
N TRP A 102 -5.74 9.88 -18.39
CA TRP A 102 -6.05 9.22 -17.12
C TRP A 102 -7.26 9.89 -16.48
N TYR A 103 -8.23 9.09 -16.08
CA TYR A 103 -9.47 9.56 -15.47
C TYR A 103 -9.75 8.79 -14.19
N ASP A 104 -10.12 9.50 -13.13
CA ASP A 104 -10.71 8.93 -11.91
C ASP A 104 -9.91 7.75 -11.32
N ILE A 105 -8.57 7.80 -11.32
CA ILE A 105 -7.72 6.73 -10.77
C ILE A 105 -6.83 7.25 -9.65
N THR A 106 -6.63 6.44 -8.59
CA THR A 106 -5.58 6.70 -7.60
C THR A 106 -4.41 5.75 -7.82
N LEU A 107 -3.19 6.30 -7.94
CA LEU A 107 -1.95 5.53 -8.00
C LEU A 107 -1.11 5.77 -6.75
N ASP A 108 -0.84 4.71 -6.01
CA ASP A 108 -0.12 4.72 -4.74
C ASP A 108 1.24 4.04 -4.94
N LEU A 109 2.27 4.86 -5.13
CA LEU A 109 3.60 4.40 -5.49
C LEU A 109 4.53 4.44 -4.28
N VAL A 110 5.14 3.28 -4.01
CA VAL A 110 6.25 3.18 -3.06
C VAL A 110 7.53 3.23 -3.87
N ASN A 111 8.23 4.35 -3.84
CA ASN A 111 9.59 4.37 -4.39
C ASN A 111 10.49 3.56 -3.44
N ASP A 112 11.44 2.82 -3.98
CA ASP A 112 12.46 2.07 -3.20
C ASP A 112 13.87 2.52 -3.63
N ASN A 113 13.95 3.63 -4.37
CA ASN A 113 15.20 4.11 -4.89
C ASN A 113 15.88 5.00 -3.85
N HIS A 114 16.64 4.36 -2.97
CA HIS A 114 17.78 5.01 -2.33
C HIS A 114 18.79 5.35 -3.43
N PHE A 115 18.75 6.58 -3.94
CA PHE A 115 19.71 7.07 -4.94
C PHE A 115 21.08 7.25 -4.26
N GLU A 116 22.00 6.31 -4.42
CA GLU A 116 23.38 6.43 -3.92
C GLU A 116 24.22 7.46 -4.71
N THR A 117 23.75 7.90 -5.87
CA THR A 117 24.44 8.88 -6.71
C THR A 117 23.47 10.02 -7.01
N GLY A 118 23.87 11.27 -6.83
CA GLY A 118 23.04 12.49 -6.92
C GLY A 118 22.32 12.79 -8.25
N THR A 119 22.02 11.79 -9.06
CA THR A 119 21.16 11.84 -10.26
C THR A 119 19.70 11.96 -9.84
N GLN A 120 19.04 13.00 -10.33
CA GLN A 120 17.65 13.32 -10.03
C GLN A 120 16.73 12.22 -10.59
N GLY A 121 15.80 11.72 -9.76
CA GLY A 121 14.71 10.86 -10.23
C GLY A 121 13.53 11.69 -10.72
N ASN A 122 13.21 11.59 -12.01
CA ASN A 122 12.07 12.29 -12.60
C ASN A 122 10.88 11.32 -12.67
N PHE A 123 9.80 11.58 -11.96
CA PHE A 123 8.65 10.68 -11.98
C PHE A 123 7.97 10.60 -13.37
N ILE A 124 7.69 11.78 -13.92
CA ILE A 124 7.32 11.99 -15.32
C ILE A 124 8.46 12.82 -15.91
N GLY A 125 9.28 12.21 -16.75
CA GLY A 125 10.33 12.89 -17.50
C GLY A 125 10.11 12.55 -18.96
N GLY A 126 9.24 13.33 -19.59
CA GLY A 126 8.70 12.97 -20.89
C GLY A 126 9.20 13.86 -22.01
N TYR A 127 9.78 13.26 -23.04
CA TYR A 127 9.69 13.79 -24.40
C TYR A 127 8.34 13.35 -24.97
N GLY A 128 7.29 14.14 -24.80
CA GLY A 128 5.93 13.67 -25.05
C GLY A 128 4.86 14.74 -25.28
N HIS A 129 3.94 14.48 -26.20
CA HIS A 129 2.85 15.40 -26.53
C HIS A 129 1.59 15.05 -25.74
N GLY A 130 1.31 15.76 -24.64
CA GLY A 130 0.02 15.71 -23.94
C GLY A 130 -0.24 14.47 -23.08
N LEU A 131 -0.08 14.63 -21.76
CA LEU A 131 -0.76 13.82 -20.75
C LEU A 131 -1.96 14.63 -20.24
N LEU A 132 -3.16 14.06 -20.29
CA LEU A 132 -4.33 14.57 -19.61
C LEU A 132 -4.57 13.70 -18.36
N CYS A 133 -4.42 14.29 -17.19
CA CYS A 133 -4.80 13.68 -15.91
C CYS A 133 -6.04 14.42 -15.43
N GLU A 134 -7.17 13.73 -15.24
CA GLU A 134 -8.40 14.32 -14.73
C GLU A 134 -8.94 13.52 -13.54
N ASN A 135 -9.31 14.22 -12.46
CA ASN A 135 -9.86 13.66 -11.21
C ASN A 135 -9.05 12.47 -10.65
N SER A 136 -7.75 12.42 -10.92
CA SER A 136 -6.90 11.30 -10.55
C SER A 136 -5.99 11.71 -9.39
N ARG A 137 -5.65 10.77 -8.53
CA ARG A 137 -4.77 11.00 -7.39
C ARG A 137 -3.48 10.23 -7.59
N LEU A 138 -2.39 10.84 -7.15
CA LEU A 138 -1.07 10.25 -7.28
C LEU A 138 -0.31 10.46 -5.97
N ASN A 139 -0.19 9.37 -5.22
CA ASN A 139 0.41 9.35 -3.89
C ASN A 139 1.81 8.77 -3.95
N TYR A 140 2.72 9.43 -3.25
CA TYR A 140 4.08 9.00 -3.06
C TYR A 140 4.35 8.76 -1.60
N TYR A 141 5.07 7.68 -1.30
CA TYR A 141 5.47 7.40 0.07
C TYR A 141 6.94 7.76 0.34
N GLU A 142 7.61 8.47 -0.58
CA GLU A 142 9.00 8.94 -0.46
C GLU A 142 9.28 10.24 -1.23
N THR A 143 10.48 10.84 -1.04
CA THR A 143 10.86 12.14 -1.63
C THR A 143 10.95 12.09 -3.15
N VAL A 144 9.89 12.50 -3.85
CA VAL A 144 9.96 12.86 -5.28
C VAL A 144 10.71 14.18 -5.42
N LYS A 145 11.72 14.24 -6.29
CA LYS A 145 12.51 15.46 -6.52
C LYS A 145 12.01 16.30 -7.70
N THR A 146 11.47 15.70 -8.75
CA THR A 146 11.12 16.46 -9.98
C THR A 146 10.00 15.81 -10.80
N MET A 147 9.09 16.62 -11.33
CA MET A 147 8.26 16.31 -12.50
C MET A 147 8.71 17.23 -13.64
N SER A 148 9.04 16.69 -14.82
CA SER A 148 9.52 17.50 -15.95
C SER A 148 8.75 17.20 -17.24
N ALA A 149 8.28 18.25 -17.89
CA ALA A 149 7.69 18.20 -19.23
C ALA A 149 8.69 18.85 -20.20
N ARG A 150 9.26 18.08 -21.13
CA ARG A 150 10.31 18.58 -22.04
C ARG A 150 9.80 18.83 -23.48
N SER A 151 8.51 19.09 -23.67
CA SER A 151 7.90 19.14 -25.02
C SER A 151 6.69 20.07 -25.15
N GLY A 152 6.52 20.61 -26.37
CA GLY A 152 5.65 21.76 -26.68
C GLY A 152 4.13 21.55 -26.64
N ASN A 153 3.63 20.32 -26.48
CA ASN A 153 2.21 20.07 -26.22
C ASN A 153 2.07 19.71 -24.74
N GLY A 154 1.86 20.73 -23.91
CA GLY A 154 2.00 20.67 -22.45
C GLY A 154 1.20 19.57 -21.74
N ILE A 155 1.63 19.26 -20.52
CA ILE A 155 0.90 18.38 -19.59
C ILE A 155 -0.32 19.15 -19.06
N ARG A 156 -1.51 18.57 -19.19
CA ARG A 156 -2.74 19.08 -18.58
C ARG A 156 -3.09 18.22 -17.37
N ILE A 157 -2.84 18.77 -16.20
CA ILE A 157 -3.26 18.18 -14.93
C ILE A 157 -4.49 18.97 -14.49
N ASN A 158 -5.65 18.32 -14.45
CA ASN A 158 -6.92 18.94 -14.08
C ASN A 158 -7.49 18.20 -12.87
N LYS A 159 -7.64 18.89 -11.74
CA LYS A 159 -8.16 18.29 -10.49
C LYS A 159 -7.41 17.03 -10.05
N CYS A 160 -6.10 16.93 -10.32
CA CYS A 160 -5.30 15.84 -9.77
C CYS A 160 -4.64 16.28 -8.46
N LEU A 161 -4.68 15.38 -7.47
CA LEU A 161 -4.01 15.56 -6.19
C LEU A 161 -2.66 14.86 -6.23
N LEU A 162 -1.58 15.61 -5.98
CA LEU A 162 -0.22 15.08 -5.84
C LEU A 162 0.16 15.14 -4.36
N ASP A 163 0.32 13.98 -3.74
CA ASP A 163 0.55 13.88 -2.30
C ASP A 163 2.01 13.50 -2.01
N ASN A 164 2.62 14.22 -1.06
CA ASN A 164 3.88 13.89 -0.38
C ASN A 164 5.18 13.84 -1.23
N GLY A 165 5.61 14.99 -1.76
CA GLY A 165 6.96 15.19 -2.32
C GLY A 165 7.22 16.63 -2.78
N SER A 166 8.44 17.14 -2.63
CA SER A 166 8.85 18.46 -3.15
C SER A 166 8.93 18.42 -4.68
N ILE A 167 7.88 18.87 -5.36
CA ILE A 167 7.86 18.89 -6.82
C ILE A 167 8.64 20.11 -7.30
N ALA A 168 9.88 19.91 -7.76
CA ALA A 168 10.46 20.85 -8.72
C ALA A 168 9.80 20.60 -10.08
N MET A 169 8.97 21.53 -10.56
CA MET A 169 8.44 21.49 -11.91
C MET A 169 9.44 22.17 -12.85
N TYR A 170 10.17 21.38 -13.64
CA TYR A 170 11.09 21.93 -14.65
C TYR A 170 10.36 22.01 -15.99
N GLN A 171 10.20 23.23 -16.52
CA GLN A 171 9.45 23.53 -17.73
C GLN A 171 10.42 23.92 -18.85
N ASP A 172 10.58 23.05 -19.84
CA ASP A 172 11.18 23.42 -21.13
C ASP A 172 10.06 23.53 -22.18
N ASN A 173 9.65 24.76 -22.51
CA ASN A 173 8.83 25.12 -23.70
C ASN A 173 7.36 24.62 -23.81
N GLY A 174 6.67 24.19 -22.74
CA GLY A 174 5.23 23.82 -22.78
C GLY A 174 4.30 24.78 -22.02
N THR A 175 2.97 24.73 -22.23
CA THR A 175 1.97 25.48 -21.43
C THR A 175 1.27 24.54 -20.43
N ILE A 176 1.35 24.83 -19.14
CA ILE A 176 0.54 24.15 -18.11
C ILE A 176 -0.76 24.95 -17.97
N ASN A 177 -1.87 24.40 -18.49
CA ASN A 177 -3.20 24.99 -18.33
C ASN A 177 -4.01 24.08 -17.41
N GLY A 178 -4.16 24.51 -16.15
CA GLY A 178 -4.82 23.76 -15.08
C GLY A 178 -4.67 24.50 -13.76
N ALA A 179 -5.34 25.65 -13.63
CA ALA A 179 -5.54 26.30 -12.34
C ALA A 179 -6.51 25.43 -11.53
N ASN A 180 -5.98 24.60 -10.62
CA ASN A 180 -6.61 24.00 -9.42
C ASN A 180 -5.79 22.80 -8.88
N ASN A 181 -4.46 22.81 -9.03
CA ASN A 181 -3.61 21.80 -8.41
C ASN A 181 -3.49 22.15 -6.92
N PHE A 182 -4.21 21.43 -6.06
CA PHE A 182 -4.01 21.50 -4.62
C PHE A 182 -2.74 20.71 -4.30
N TYR A 183 -1.68 21.42 -3.93
CA TYR A 183 -0.52 20.82 -3.30
C TYR A 183 -0.90 20.55 -1.85
N ASN A 184 -1.18 19.30 -1.52
CA ASN A 184 -1.52 18.92 -0.16
C ASN A 184 -0.32 18.18 0.46
N PRO A 185 0.44 18.79 1.38
CA PRO A 185 1.53 18.09 2.05
C PRO A 185 1.05 17.04 3.06
N SER A 186 -0.25 16.81 3.25
CA SER A 186 -0.77 15.76 4.13
C SER A 186 -2.26 15.49 3.85
N TYR A 187 -2.71 14.33 3.32
CA TYR A 187 -3.88 13.63 3.91
C TYR A 187 -4.40 12.31 3.29
N ARG A 188 -4.73 11.39 4.22
CA ARG A 188 -5.48 10.11 4.18
C ARG A 188 -6.90 10.10 3.58
N TYR A 189 -7.36 8.88 3.29
CA TYR A 189 -8.64 8.44 2.68
C TYR A 189 -9.94 8.93 3.34
N SER A 190 -10.97 9.16 2.52
CA SER A 190 -12.39 9.11 2.91
C SER A 190 -13.20 8.46 1.78
N SER A 191 -13.92 7.37 2.05
CA SER A 191 -14.94 6.85 1.12
C SER A 191 -16.33 7.27 1.61
N SER A 192 -16.96 8.15 0.84
CA SER A 192 -18.33 8.61 1.07
C SER A 192 -19.23 8.10 -0.06
N SER A 193 -19.81 6.91 0.07
CA SER A 193 -21.15 6.63 -0.44
C SER A 193 -21.67 5.32 0.15
N GLY A 194 -22.61 5.45 1.09
CA GLY A 194 -23.39 4.34 1.62
C GLY A 194 -24.34 3.79 0.56
N LYS A 195 -23.86 2.80 -0.20
CA LYS A 195 -24.72 1.85 -0.90
C LYS A 195 -24.38 0.46 -0.37
N ASP A 196 -25.44 -0.26 -0.01
CA ASP A 196 -25.49 -1.64 0.47
C ASP A 196 -24.15 -2.39 0.41
N ILE A 197 -23.47 -2.42 1.57
CA ILE A 197 -22.41 -3.41 1.80
C ILE A 197 -23.17 -4.72 1.98
N GLU A 198 -23.40 -5.44 0.87
CA GLU A 198 -23.53 -6.88 0.95
C GLU A 198 -22.30 -7.37 1.74
N SER A 199 -22.51 -8.22 2.74
CA SER A 199 -21.39 -8.84 3.44
C SER A 199 -20.66 -9.69 2.41
N PHE A 200 -19.63 -9.12 1.79
CA PHE A 200 -18.67 -9.90 1.03
C PHE A 200 -18.10 -10.92 2.00
N ASP A 201 -18.09 -12.18 1.59
CA ASP A 201 -17.37 -13.23 2.31
C ASP A 201 -15.99 -12.69 2.66
N ASP A 202 -15.61 -12.82 3.93
CA ASP A 202 -14.37 -12.23 4.44
C ASP A 202 -13.22 -12.70 3.51
N PRO A 203 -12.59 -11.79 2.75
CA PRO A 203 -11.55 -12.17 1.79
C PRO A 203 -10.33 -12.73 2.50
N TYR A 204 -10.26 -12.65 3.83
CA TYR A 204 -9.19 -13.22 4.64
C TYR A 204 -9.54 -14.57 5.25
N ASP A 205 -10.80 -15.04 5.12
CA ASP A 205 -11.23 -16.34 5.61
C ASP A 205 -10.38 -17.46 4.97
N PRO A 206 -9.61 -18.23 5.77
CA PRO A 206 -8.81 -19.33 5.27
C PRO A 206 -9.62 -20.40 4.50
N GLU A 207 -10.91 -20.54 4.81
CA GLU A 207 -11.82 -21.49 4.13
C GLU A 207 -12.04 -21.12 2.66
N ASN A 208 -11.87 -19.86 2.28
CA ASN A 208 -11.98 -19.41 0.89
C ASN A 208 -10.79 -19.86 0.01
N TYR A 209 -9.73 -20.44 0.60
CA TYR A 209 -8.47 -20.77 -0.09
C TYR A 209 -8.06 -22.24 0.04
N THR A 210 -9.04 -23.15 -0.11
CA THR A 210 -8.81 -24.60 -0.02
C THR A 210 -7.84 -25.16 -1.05
N ILE A 211 -7.69 -24.50 -2.21
CA ILE A 211 -6.80 -24.92 -3.30
C ILE A 211 -5.32 -24.55 -3.08
N LEU A 212 -5.03 -23.62 -2.15
CA LEU A 212 -3.66 -23.21 -1.85
C LEU A 212 -3.06 -24.17 -0.82
N PRO A 213 -1.95 -24.85 -1.14
CA PRO A 213 -1.38 -25.85 -0.25
C PRO A 213 -0.66 -25.17 0.93
N ASP A 214 -0.98 -25.64 2.14
CA ASP A 214 -0.54 -25.04 3.41
C ASP A 214 0.98 -25.02 3.60
N ASP A 215 1.70 -25.88 2.89
CA ASP A 215 3.17 -25.95 2.93
C ASP A 215 3.83 -24.78 2.18
N LYS A 216 3.15 -24.19 1.18
CA LYS A 216 3.69 -23.08 0.36
C LYS A 216 3.07 -21.73 0.64
N TRP A 217 1.91 -21.70 1.29
CA TRP A 217 1.14 -20.49 1.52
C TRP A 217 0.81 -20.30 3.00
N THR A 218 0.70 -19.05 3.42
CA THR A 218 0.21 -18.70 4.77
C THR A 218 -1.22 -18.18 4.64
N LYS A 219 -2.16 -18.75 5.40
CA LYS A 219 -3.58 -18.38 5.42
C LYS A 219 -3.96 -18.09 6.87
N ASN A 220 -3.93 -16.83 7.29
CA ASN A 220 -3.96 -16.45 8.71
C ASN A 220 -5.27 -15.80 9.18
N GLY A 221 -6.27 -15.57 8.31
CA GLY A 221 -7.51 -14.89 8.71
C GLY A 221 -7.42 -13.37 8.78
N TYR A 222 -6.23 -12.79 8.56
CA TYR A 222 -5.98 -11.35 8.74
C TYR A 222 -5.38 -10.68 7.50
N SER A 223 -5.02 -11.46 6.48
CA SER A 223 -4.44 -10.99 5.23
C SER A 223 -4.71 -12.00 4.11
N LEU A 224 -4.65 -11.55 2.85
CA LEU A 224 -4.70 -12.45 1.69
C LEU A 224 -3.56 -13.48 1.79
N PRO A 225 -3.77 -14.72 1.30
CA PRO A 225 -2.72 -15.71 1.33
C PRO A 225 -1.48 -15.23 0.59
N PHE A 226 -0.31 -15.37 1.22
CA PHE A 226 0.97 -15.04 0.61
C PHE A 226 1.89 -16.25 0.57
N THR A 227 2.73 -16.31 -0.46
CA THR A 227 3.75 -17.34 -0.61
C THR A 227 4.74 -17.24 0.54
N LYS A 228 5.03 -18.39 1.16
CA LYS A 228 6.18 -18.51 2.06
C LYS A 228 7.42 -18.32 1.18
N PRO A 229 8.30 -17.33 1.45
CA PRO A 229 9.53 -17.18 0.68
C PRO A 229 10.34 -18.49 0.72
N ALA A 230 10.94 -18.84 -0.42
CA ALA A 230 11.48 -20.18 -0.69
C ALA A 230 12.55 -20.66 0.33
N ASP A 231 13.16 -19.76 1.10
CA ASP A 231 14.15 -20.03 2.15
C ASP A 231 14.00 -19.14 3.40
N SER A 232 12.87 -18.44 3.58
CA SER A 232 12.75 -17.55 4.74
C SER A 232 12.45 -18.34 6.00
N GLU A 233 13.32 -18.17 6.99
CA GLU A 233 13.01 -18.56 8.35
C GLU A 233 11.80 -17.72 8.84
N ILE A 234 10.76 -18.40 9.33
CA ILE A 234 9.69 -17.71 10.04
C ILE A 234 10.18 -17.43 11.44
N TYR A 235 10.13 -16.16 11.81
CA TYR A 235 10.43 -15.69 13.15
C TYR A 235 9.15 -15.29 13.85
N VAL A 236 9.08 -15.57 15.14
CA VAL A 236 8.00 -15.08 16.01
C VAL A 236 8.60 -14.08 16.98
N ALA A 237 8.04 -12.88 16.98
CA ALA A 237 8.17 -11.92 18.06
C ALA A 237 6.93 -12.03 18.94
N ALA A 238 7.11 -12.36 20.21
CA ALA A 238 6.04 -12.38 21.19
C ALA A 238 6.49 -11.71 22.47
N GLY A 239 5.59 -11.02 23.16
CA GLY A 239 5.91 -10.28 24.37
C GLY A 239 4.67 -9.71 25.05
N VAL A 240 4.92 -8.86 26.05
CA VAL A 240 3.90 -8.10 26.77
C VAL A 240 4.28 -6.64 26.77
N THR A 241 3.43 -5.78 26.24
CA THR A 241 3.56 -4.33 26.35
C THR A 241 3.15 -3.89 27.75
N THR A 242 3.98 -3.05 28.36
CA THR A 242 3.73 -2.51 29.70
C THR A 242 3.92 -1.00 29.72
N VAL A 243 3.19 -0.34 30.62
CA VAL A 243 3.40 1.06 31.00
C VAL A 243 3.48 1.07 32.53
N ASP A 244 4.55 1.66 33.05
CA ASP A 244 4.86 1.66 34.49
C ASP A 244 4.83 0.25 35.13
N GLY A 245 5.25 -0.76 34.36
CA GLY A 245 5.28 -2.17 34.79
C GLY A 245 3.93 -2.89 34.76
N LEU A 246 2.84 -2.20 34.40
CA LEU A 246 1.51 -2.79 34.25
C LEU A 246 1.22 -3.12 32.78
N PRO A 247 0.64 -4.29 32.47
CA PRO A 247 0.25 -4.61 31.10
C PRO A 247 -0.73 -3.58 30.52
N LYS A 248 -0.52 -3.20 29.26
CA LYS A 248 -1.36 -2.21 28.57
C LYS A 248 -1.37 -2.47 27.06
N GLY A 249 -2.54 -2.38 26.43
CA GLY A 249 -2.66 -2.40 24.97
C GLY A 249 -1.93 -1.24 24.30
N ARG A 250 -1.00 -1.55 23.40
CA ARG A 250 -0.25 -0.61 22.55
C ARG A 250 -0.07 -1.18 21.14
N THR A 251 0.27 -0.30 20.20
CA THR A 251 0.77 -0.73 18.89
C THR A 251 2.23 -1.15 19.03
N VAL A 252 2.61 -2.29 18.47
CA VAL A 252 3.98 -2.80 18.41
C VAL A 252 4.47 -2.80 16.97
N GLY A 253 5.46 -1.95 16.68
CA GLY A 253 6.18 -1.94 15.42
C GLY A 253 7.41 -2.85 15.48
N ILE A 254 7.55 -3.76 14.52
CA ILE A 254 8.72 -4.61 14.32
C ILE A 254 9.60 -3.94 13.26
N ASN A 255 10.85 -3.64 13.61
CA ASN A 255 11.79 -2.95 12.72
C ASN A 255 13.06 -3.76 12.52
N ASN A 256 13.68 -3.65 11.35
CA ASN A 256 14.97 -4.29 11.07
C ASN A 256 16.15 -3.50 11.66
N ALA A 257 17.37 -3.96 11.39
CA ALA A 257 18.60 -3.33 11.89
C ALA A 257 18.79 -1.87 11.41
N GLN A 258 18.15 -1.50 10.30
CA GLN A 258 18.17 -0.17 9.68
C GLN A 258 17.03 0.73 10.17
N TRP A 259 16.25 0.29 11.17
CA TRP A 259 15.04 0.97 11.67
C TRP A 259 13.89 1.06 10.67
N GLU A 260 13.92 0.24 9.61
CA GLU A 260 12.82 0.15 8.68
C GLU A 260 11.73 -0.73 9.29
N LEU A 261 10.50 -0.25 9.22
CA LEU A 261 9.33 -0.98 9.68
C LEU A 261 9.06 -2.19 8.79
N LEU A 262 9.06 -3.37 9.38
CA LEU A 262 8.70 -4.62 8.74
C LEU A 262 7.20 -4.93 8.89
N LEU A 263 6.66 -4.72 10.10
CA LEU A 263 5.28 -5.09 10.43
C LEU A 263 4.78 -4.30 11.65
N LYS A 264 3.47 -4.13 11.77
CA LYS A 264 2.79 -3.61 12.96
C LYS A 264 1.78 -4.62 13.47
N VAL A 265 1.63 -4.72 14.78
CA VAL A 265 0.59 -5.52 15.45
C VAL A 265 0.05 -4.74 16.63
N GLU A 266 -1.24 -4.91 16.94
CA GLU A 266 -1.83 -4.40 18.17
C GLU A 266 -1.71 -5.46 19.26
N SER A 267 -1.22 -5.09 20.44
CA SER A 267 -1.25 -5.99 21.60
C SER A 267 -2.64 -6.00 22.23
N ASP A 268 -2.97 -7.09 22.92
CA ASP A 268 -4.20 -7.25 23.69
C ASP A 268 -4.46 -6.05 24.64
N PRO A 269 -5.67 -5.46 24.60
CA PRO A 269 -5.99 -4.25 25.37
C PRO A 269 -5.99 -4.45 26.89
N ILE A 270 -6.19 -5.68 27.36
CA ILE A 270 -6.33 -6.03 28.78
C ILE A 270 -4.99 -6.48 29.35
N ASN A 271 -4.30 -7.39 28.65
CA ASN A 271 -3.13 -8.07 29.17
C ASN A 271 -1.83 -7.72 28.43
N GLY A 272 -1.87 -6.82 27.44
CA GLY A 272 -0.70 -6.32 26.70
C GLY A 272 0.03 -7.38 25.89
N LYS A 273 -0.47 -8.62 25.77
CA LYS A 273 0.21 -9.66 25.02
C LYS A 273 0.14 -9.39 23.53
N PHE A 274 1.23 -9.68 22.84
CA PHE A 274 1.25 -9.76 21.40
C PHE A 274 2.09 -10.96 20.98
N ASP A 275 1.73 -11.56 19.87
CA ASP A 275 2.51 -12.56 19.15
C ASP A 275 2.34 -12.33 17.65
N VAL A 276 3.45 -12.34 16.93
CA VAL A 276 3.42 -12.01 15.52
C VAL A 276 4.53 -12.75 14.78
N ALA A 277 4.10 -13.49 13.76
CA ALA A 277 4.99 -14.17 12.85
C ALA A 277 5.38 -13.22 11.71
N PHE A 278 6.66 -13.19 11.36
CA PHE A 278 7.18 -12.42 10.23
C PHE A 278 8.32 -13.17 9.55
N PHE A 279 8.60 -12.81 8.30
CA PHE A 279 9.74 -13.34 7.55
C PHE A 279 10.92 -12.36 7.61
N GLY A 280 12.14 -12.88 7.69
CA GLY A 280 13.35 -12.07 7.67
C GLY A 280 14.60 -12.89 7.44
N THR A 281 15.75 -12.23 7.23
CA THR A 281 17.02 -12.87 6.86
C THR A 281 18.11 -12.79 7.93
N GLY A 282 17.79 -12.44 9.19
CA GLY A 282 18.81 -12.44 10.23
C GLY A 282 18.34 -11.94 11.59
N SER A 283 17.79 -12.85 12.40
CA SER A 283 17.76 -12.97 13.89
C SER A 283 17.64 -11.76 14.84
N ARG A 284 17.61 -10.50 14.40
CA ARG A 284 17.52 -9.32 15.27
C ARG A 284 16.54 -8.31 14.70
N VAL A 285 15.53 -8.00 15.49
CA VAL A 285 14.59 -6.92 15.25
C VAL A 285 14.56 -5.98 16.44
N TYR A 286 14.11 -4.75 16.19
CA TYR A 286 13.73 -3.80 17.22
C TYR A 286 12.22 -3.80 17.34
N LEU A 287 11.72 -3.97 18.56
CA LEU A 287 10.30 -3.81 18.86
C LEU A 287 10.09 -2.43 19.45
N ILE A 288 9.17 -1.66 18.87
CA ILE A 288 8.81 -0.33 19.35
C ILE A 288 7.34 -0.38 19.76
N ALA A 289 7.06 -0.29 21.06
CA ALA A 289 5.71 -0.19 21.58
C ALA A 289 5.34 1.29 21.75
N TYR A 290 4.26 1.74 21.12
CA TYR A 290 3.82 3.12 21.13
C TYR A 290 2.29 3.24 21.10
N ASP A 291 1.76 4.37 21.54
CA ASP A 291 0.33 4.64 21.49
C ASP A 291 -0.04 5.22 20.13
N SER A 292 -1.18 4.78 19.56
CA SER A 292 -1.71 5.41 18.35
C SER A 292 -2.08 6.86 18.63
N ILE A 293 -1.42 7.76 17.90
CA ILE A 293 -1.69 9.21 17.91
C ILE A 293 -2.89 9.59 17.03
N GLY A 294 -3.50 8.64 16.32
CA GLY A 294 -4.65 8.93 15.45
C GLY A 294 -4.31 9.68 14.16
N SER A 295 -5.25 10.51 13.70
CA SER A 295 -5.14 11.36 12.52
C SER A 295 -5.05 12.84 12.92
N PRO A 296 -4.66 13.76 12.02
CA PRO A 296 -4.89 15.17 12.26
C PRO A 296 -6.41 15.51 12.38
N PRO A 297 -6.77 16.71 12.86
CA PRO A 297 -8.16 17.18 12.88
C PRO A 297 -8.66 17.51 11.46
N PHE A 298 -9.88 17.07 11.14
CA PHE A 298 -10.58 17.38 9.90
C PHE A 298 -11.87 18.15 10.16
N THR A 299 -12.09 19.24 9.44
CA THR A 299 -13.34 20.01 9.45
C THR A 299 -14.43 19.28 8.65
N SER A 300 -15.69 19.47 9.02
CA SER A 300 -16.87 18.91 8.30
C SER A 300 -16.79 17.39 8.11
N HIS A 301 -16.16 16.69 9.05
CA HIS A 301 -15.85 15.26 8.97
C HIS A 301 -16.69 14.47 9.97
N THR A 302 -17.21 13.33 9.52
CA THR A 302 -17.94 12.39 10.39
C THR A 302 -16.97 11.51 11.15
N TYR A 303 -16.94 11.66 12.47
CA TYR A 303 -16.15 10.84 13.38
C TYR A 303 -17.01 9.76 14.02
N ALA A 304 -16.50 8.53 14.04
CA ALA A 304 -17.05 7.39 14.78
C ALA A 304 -16.45 7.31 16.19
N ILE A 305 -17.12 6.58 17.10
CA ILE A 305 -16.57 6.32 18.44
C ILE A 305 -15.27 5.52 18.30
N GLY A 306 -14.23 5.94 19.02
CA GLY A 306 -12.90 5.35 18.99
C GLY A 306 -11.95 6.02 18.00
N ASP A 307 -12.44 6.86 17.08
CA ASP A 307 -11.57 7.66 16.21
C ASP A 307 -10.69 8.58 17.06
N ARG A 308 -9.42 8.72 16.69
CA ARG A 308 -8.46 9.58 17.40
C ARG A 308 -7.99 10.74 16.54
N ILE A 309 -7.94 11.92 17.13
CA ILE A 309 -7.31 13.11 16.55
C ILE A 309 -6.17 13.63 17.43
N THR A 310 -5.16 14.25 16.84
CA THR A 310 -4.07 14.92 17.58
C THR A 310 -3.88 16.34 17.02
N PRO A 311 -3.71 17.38 17.87
CA PRO A 311 -3.48 18.74 17.41
C PRO A 311 -2.15 18.85 16.63
N ASP A 312 -2.06 19.82 15.72
CA ASP A 312 -0.85 20.07 14.92
C ASP A 312 0.38 20.33 15.82
N GLU A 313 0.18 21.07 16.90
CA GLU A 313 1.16 21.22 17.98
C GLU A 313 0.95 20.12 19.01
N ASN A 314 1.79 19.08 18.96
CA ASN A 314 1.69 17.93 19.86
C ASN A 314 1.84 18.36 21.33
N ASN A 315 0.79 18.12 22.11
CA ASN A 315 0.72 18.44 23.54
C ASN A 315 0.85 17.19 24.45
N GLY A 316 1.17 16.02 23.88
CA GLY A 316 1.28 14.74 24.58
C GLY A 316 -0.06 14.00 24.77
N PHE A 317 -1.13 14.44 24.12
CA PHE A 317 -2.44 13.81 24.18
C PHE A 317 -2.97 13.53 22.77
N ALA A 318 -3.68 12.41 22.63
CA ALA A 318 -4.60 12.17 21.54
C ALA A 318 -6.03 12.35 22.06
N TYR A 319 -6.95 12.73 21.19
CA TYR A 319 -8.34 13.04 21.53
C TYR A 319 -9.21 11.97 20.89
N GLU A 320 -9.75 11.08 21.71
CA GLU A 320 -10.53 9.92 21.26
C GLU A 320 -12.02 10.26 21.26
N CYS A 321 -12.67 10.09 20.12
CA CYS A 321 -14.08 10.36 19.93
C CYS A 321 -14.89 9.42 20.83
N LYS A 322 -15.64 9.99 21.78
CA LYS A 322 -16.52 9.24 22.68
C LYS A 322 -18.00 9.42 22.34
N VAL A 323 -18.33 10.50 21.62
CA VAL A 323 -19.64 10.72 21.02
C VAL A 323 -19.44 10.95 19.53
N ALA A 324 -19.89 9.99 18.72
CA ALA A 324 -19.86 10.10 17.27
C ALA A 324 -20.65 11.34 16.79
N GLY A 325 -20.16 11.99 15.74
CA GLY A 325 -20.75 13.21 15.23
C GLY A 325 -19.98 13.78 14.05
N VAL A 326 -20.37 14.98 13.63
CA VAL A 326 -19.72 15.72 12.55
C VAL A 326 -18.99 16.91 13.14
N SER A 327 -17.71 17.07 12.83
CA SER A 327 -16.94 18.24 13.23
C SER A 327 -17.45 19.52 12.56
N SER A 328 -17.24 20.67 13.18
CA SER A 328 -17.58 21.96 12.55
C SER A 328 -16.56 22.35 11.48
N ASP A 329 -16.91 23.34 10.66
CA ASP A 329 -16.08 23.86 9.57
C ASP A 329 -14.82 24.62 10.06
N THR A 330 -14.71 24.87 11.35
CA THR A 330 -13.56 25.54 11.98
C THR A 330 -13.00 24.65 13.08
N VAL A 331 -11.69 24.39 13.04
CA VAL A 331 -10.95 23.64 14.07
C VAL A 331 -10.91 24.47 15.36
N PRO A 332 -11.18 23.88 16.55
CA PRO A 332 -11.02 24.59 17.81
C PRO A 332 -9.60 25.12 17.96
N PRO A 333 -9.41 26.38 18.35
CA PRO A 333 -8.07 26.94 18.49
C PRO A 333 -7.31 26.27 19.64
N PRO A 334 -5.99 26.05 19.52
CA PRO A 334 -5.17 25.62 20.64
C PRO A 334 -5.10 26.73 21.73
N PRO A 335 -4.80 26.37 22.99
CA PRO A 335 -4.52 25.01 23.45
C PRO A 335 -5.82 24.20 23.64
N TRP A 336 -5.81 22.96 23.19
CA TRP A 336 -6.89 22.02 23.52
C TRP A 336 -6.73 21.57 24.97
N ASP A 337 -7.85 21.49 25.70
CA ASP A 337 -7.85 21.07 27.10
C ASP A 337 -7.37 19.61 27.22
N THR A 338 -6.59 19.31 28.25
CA THR A 338 -6.05 17.96 28.50
C THR A 338 -6.79 17.21 29.62
N LYS A 339 -7.81 17.84 30.20
CA LYS A 339 -8.63 17.35 31.31
C LYS A 339 -10.13 17.37 30.99
N ALA A 340 -10.57 18.26 30.12
CA ALA A 340 -11.96 18.35 29.68
C ALA A 340 -12.13 17.78 28.27
N ASP A 341 -13.35 17.32 27.97
CA ASP A 341 -13.69 16.89 26.62
C ASP A 341 -13.61 18.06 25.64
N LEU A 342 -13.12 17.77 24.44
CA LEU A 342 -13.16 18.69 23.31
C LEU A 342 -14.45 18.45 22.51
N THR A 343 -15.37 19.41 22.56
CA THR A 343 -16.55 19.40 21.67
C THR A 343 -16.19 20.12 20.38
N TRP A 344 -16.37 19.42 19.25
CA TRP A 344 -16.14 19.97 17.93
C TRP A 344 -17.29 19.62 16.99
N GLY A 345 -18.12 20.60 16.66
CA GLY A 345 -19.41 20.35 16.01
C GLY A 345 -20.33 19.54 16.92
N THR A 346 -20.81 18.39 16.44
CA THR A 346 -21.58 17.43 17.25
C THR A 346 -20.74 16.28 17.79
N ALA A 347 -19.48 16.15 17.36
CA ALA A 347 -18.55 15.16 17.89
C ALA A 347 -17.96 15.64 19.24
N VAL A 348 -17.73 14.69 20.16
CA VAL A 348 -17.10 14.96 21.46
C VAL A 348 -15.93 14.01 21.64
N PHE A 349 -14.76 14.58 21.96
CA PHE A 349 -13.52 13.85 22.11
C PHE A 349 -13.00 13.92 23.54
N GLU A 350 -12.61 12.78 24.08
CA GLU A 350 -11.96 12.66 25.38
C GLU A 350 -10.44 12.76 25.22
N PRO A 351 -9.74 13.60 25.99
CA PRO A 351 -8.28 13.61 25.98
C PRO A 351 -7.72 12.31 26.60
N LYS A 352 -6.89 11.61 25.83
CA LYS A 352 -6.13 10.43 26.24
C LYS A 352 -4.64 10.75 26.22
N LYS A 353 -4.02 10.69 27.40
CA LYS A 353 -2.58 10.90 27.52
C LYS A 353 -1.83 9.82 26.73
N LEU A 354 -0.87 10.24 25.92
CA LEU A 354 0.01 9.33 25.19
C LEU A 354 1.18 8.93 26.08
N ASP A 355 1.43 7.63 26.17
CA ASP A 355 2.60 7.11 26.85
C ASP A 355 3.84 7.16 25.95
N ILE A 356 5.00 7.39 26.57
CA ILE A 356 6.28 7.47 25.87
C ILE A 356 6.52 6.15 25.12
N PRO A 357 6.95 6.20 23.84
CA PRO A 357 7.35 5.00 23.11
C PRO A 357 8.49 4.26 23.81
N VAL A 358 8.40 2.94 23.90
CA VAL A 358 9.45 2.08 24.47
C VAL A 358 10.05 1.23 23.37
N VAL A 359 11.38 1.21 23.30
CA VAL A 359 12.12 0.39 22.34
C VAL A 359 12.81 -0.76 23.06
N ALA A 360 12.51 -1.99 22.64
CA ALA A 360 13.24 -3.18 23.03
C ALA A 360 14.22 -3.54 21.91
N GLY A 361 15.52 -3.33 22.16
CA GLY A 361 16.60 -3.63 21.22
C GLY A 361 17.10 -5.06 21.32
N HIS A 362 17.63 -5.57 20.21
CA HIS A 362 18.18 -6.93 20.09
C HIS A 362 17.20 -8.02 20.54
N TYR A 363 15.94 -7.90 20.14
CA TYR A 363 14.95 -8.90 20.51
C TYR A 363 15.26 -10.22 19.82
N ALA A 364 15.56 -11.25 20.63
CA ALA A 364 15.80 -12.59 20.12
C ALA A 364 14.46 -13.18 19.69
N VAL A 365 14.25 -13.27 18.39
CA VAL A 365 13.04 -13.87 17.83
C VAL A 365 13.19 -15.38 17.74
N GLN A 366 12.11 -16.09 18.06
CA GLN A 366 12.13 -17.54 17.99
C GLN A 366 11.96 -17.96 16.53
N LYS A 367 12.97 -18.64 15.99
CA LYS A 367 12.83 -19.35 14.72
C LYS A 367 11.84 -20.50 14.90
N LEU A 368 10.75 -20.50 14.15
CA LEU A 368 9.84 -21.65 14.11
C LEU A 368 10.53 -22.78 13.33
N LYS A 369 10.56 -23.98 13.92
CA LYS A 369 10.98 -25.16 13.18
C LYS A 369 9.87 -25.49 12.17
N PRO A 370 10.22 -25.84 10.91
CA PRO A 370 9.26 -26.39 9.98
C PRO A 370 8.51 -27.56 10.63
N ILE A 371 7.18 -27.54 10.59
CA ILE A 371 6.39 -28.71 10.95
C ILE A 371 6.69 -29.75 9.88
N VAL A 372 7.49 -30.75 10.21
CA VAL A 372 7.70 -31.91 9.32
C VAL A 372 6.41 -32.72 9.39
N PRO A 373 5.68 -32.90 8.27
CA PRO A 373 4.50 -33.76 8.28
C PRO A 373 4.90 -35.14 8.81
N PRO A 374 4.07 -35.80 9.64
CA PRO A 374 4.35 -37.16 10.04
C PRO A 374 4.55 -38.01 8.80
N VAL A 375 5.68 -38.73 8.74
CA VAL A 375 5.97 -39.64 7.63
C VAL A 375 4.79 -40.62 7.51
N PRO A 376 4.12 -40.70 6.35
CA PRO A 376 3.04 -41.66 6.17
C PRO A 376 3.54 -43.06 6.54
N PRO A 377 2.73 -43.88 7.23
CA PRO A 377 3.12 -45.24 7.54
C PRO A 377 3.50 -45.94 6.23
N VAL A 378 4.70 -46.54 6.21
CA VAL A 378 5.21 -47.27 5.05
C VAL A 378 4.18 -48.36 4.72
N PRO A 379 3.64 -48.42 3.48
CA PRO A 379 2.74 -49.49 3.10
C PRO A 379 3.39 -50.85 3.37
N PRO A 380 2.65 -51.83 3.89
CA PRO A 380 3.20 -53.17 4.08
C PRO A 380 3.79 -53.67 2.77
N ALA A 381 4.98 -54.26 2.83
CA ALA A 381 5.66 -54.76 1.67
C ALA A 381 4.74 -55.73 0.90
N PRO A 382 4.67 -55.64 -0.44
CA PRO A 382 3.87 -56.56 -1.23
C PRO A 382 4.31 -58.00 -0.95
N PRO A 383 3.38 -58.97 -0.90
CA PRO A 383 3.71 -60.36 -0.66
C PRO A 383 4.71 -60.85 -1.70
N VAL A 384 5.79 -61.49 -1.23
CA VAL A 384 6.82 -62.07 -2.10
C VAL A 384 6.15 -63.10 -3.01
N PRO A 385 6.26 -62.98 -4.35
CA PRO A 385 5.69 -63.96 -5.26
C PRO A 385 6.23 -65.36 -4.95
N PRO A 386 5.39 -66.40 -4.97
CA PRO A 386 5.86 -67.76 -4.79
C PRO A 386 6.92 -68.05 -5.87
N LYS A 387 8.09 -68.54 -5.44
CA LYS A 387 9.15 -69.00 -6.34
C LYS A 387 8.53 -70.03 -7.28
N GLN A 388 8.44 -69.71 -8.57
CA GLN A 388 8.09 -70.69 -9.58
C GLN A 388 9.17 -71.78 -9.54
N GLY A 389 8.77 -72.98 -9.10
CA GLY A 389 9.61 -74.15 -9.20
C GLY A 389 9.90 -74.40 -10.67
N VAL A 390 11.18 -74.37 -11.03
CA VAL A 390 11.65 -74.86 -12.32
C VAL A 390 11.46 -76.37 -12.29
N SER A 391 10.47 -76.85 -13.05
CA SER A 391 10.24 -78.27 -13.32
C SER A 391 11.08 -78.73 -14.49
#